data_AF-A0A955S1L6-F1
#
_entry.id   AF-A0A955S1L6-F1
#
_cell.length_a   1.000
_cell.length_b   1.000
_cell.length_c   1.000
_cell.angle_alpha   90.00
_cell.angle_beta   90.00
_cell.angle_gamma   90.00
#
_symmetry.space_group_name_H-M   'P 1'
#
loop_
_entity.id
_entity.type
_entity.pdbx_description
1 polymer ?
#
loop_
_entity_poly.entity_id
_entity_poly.type
_entity_poly.pdbx_seq_one_letter_code
_entity_poly.pdbx_strand_id
1 'polypeptide(L)'
;MLLTLHTTAHAEMYFIPEVIDGNTLRLLSGEKVRLIGVEIPQIAPGMTQQEKAEVVKQQQAATEYTRSMISGAKADLQFDSRLRDEEGNLLAYCWFLYPREDVREALEFKDEFMIEQIIEDWGEHQYVTFLNAAIIKSGHATPLNDEINVEHAALFNSIYHNEIIPTFQVQATAQVDLSKIEQ
;
A
#
# COMPACT_ATOMS: atom_id res chain seq x y z
N MET A 1 -10.73 41.62 -6.35
CA MET A 1 -9.86 40.60 -6.96
C MET A 1 -9.37 39.71 -5.83
N LEU A 2 -10.08 38.61 -5.55
CA LEU A 2 -9.64 37.64 -4.55
C LEU A 2 -8.55 36.79 -5.20
N LEU A 3 -7.35 36.79 -4.62
CA LEU A 3 -6.31 35.82 -4.95
C LEU A 3 -6.68 34.51 -4.26
N THR A 4 -7.09 33.51 -5.02
CA THR A 4 -7.24 32.14 -4.51
C THR A 4 -5.85 31.51 -4.50
N LEU A 5 -5.26 31.37 -3.31
CA LEU A 5 -4.08 30.54 -3.12
C LEU A 5 -4.51 29.09 -3.34
N HIS A 6 -4.10 28.50 -4.47
CA HIS A 6 -4.16 27.06 -4.65
C HIS A 6 -2.90 26.51 -3.99
N THR A 7 -3.04 25.98 -2.77
CA THR A 7 -1.97 25.18 -2.17
C THR A 7 -2.02 23.83 -2.84
N THR A 8 -1.16 23.59 -3.83
CA THR A 8 -0.92 22.24 -4.34
C THR A 8 -0.32 21.43 -3.20
N ALA A 9 -1.08 20.49 -2.63
CA ALA A 9 -0.54 19.51 -1.70
C ALA A 9 0.36 18.57 -2.50
N HIS A 10 1.68 18.72 -2.34
CA HIS A 10 2.61 17.76 -2.90
C HIS A 10 2.52 16.49 -2.03
N ALA A 11 2.08 15.37 -2.61
CA ALA A 11 2.17 14.08 -1.94
C ALA A 11 3.63 13.86 -1.51
N GLU A 12 3.84 13.55 -0.22
CA GLU A 12 5.18 13.29 0.30
C GLU A 12 5.60 11.88 -0.14
N MET A 13 6.68 11.81 -0.92
CA MET A 13 7.16 10.56 -1.49
C MET A 13 8.22 9.93 -0.61
N TYR A 14 7.96 8.71 -0.15
CA TYR A 14 8.84 7.94 0.71
C TYR A 14 9.65 6.93 -0.10
N PHE A 15 10.96 6.86 0.15
CA PHE A 15 11.82 5.84 -0.45
C PHE A 15 11.81 4.56 0.38
N ILE A 16 11.61 3.41 -0.28
CA ILE A 16 11.50 2.09 0.33
C ILE A 16 12.74 1.25 -0.03
N PRO A 17 13.84 1.35 0.73
CA PRO A 17 15.04 0.55 0.47
C PRO A 17 14.85 -0.95 0.72
N GLU A 18 13.91 -1.34 1.58
CA GLU A 18 13.78 -2.72 2.05
C GLU A 18 12.33 -3.10 2.35
N VAL A 19 11.98 -4.34 1.99
CA VAL A 19 10.78 -5.06 2.43
C VAL A 19 11.19 -6.06 3.52
N ILE A 20 10.69 -5.85 4.74
CA ILE A 20 11.01 -6.65 5.93
C ILE A 20 10.29 -8.00 5.87
N ASP A 21 8.99 -7.97 5.62
CA ASP A 21 8.11 -9.13 5.42
C ASP A 21 6.97 -8.78 4.45
N GLY A 22 6.04 -9.71 4.22
CA GLY A 22 4.95 -9.56 3.25
C GLY A 22 4.00 -8.38 3.47
N ASN A 23 4.01 -7.71 4.63
CA ASN A 23 3.20 -6.51 4.86
C ASN A 23 3.94 -5.42 5.66
N THR A 24 5.27 -5.49 5.76
CA THR A 24 6.08 -4.50 6.47
C THR A 24 7.21 -3.98 5.61
N LEU A 25 7.25 -2.66 5.47
CA LEU A 25 8.25 -1.92 4.71
C LEU A 25 9.21 -1.20 5.66
N ARG A 26 10.44 -0.98 5.21
CA ARG A 26 11.37 -0.06 5.87
C ARG A 26 11.56 1.18 5.01
N LEU A 27 11.41 2.35 5.63
CA LEU A 27 11.71 3.64 5.01
C LEU A 27 13.20 3.94 5.08
N LEU A 28 13.68 4.85 4.23
CA LEU A 28 15.06 5.34 4.30
C LEU A 28 15.42 5.94 5.67
N SER A 29 14.44 6.52 6.38
CA SER A 29 14.61 7.03 7.75
C SER A 29 14.88 5.94 8.80
N GLY A 30 14.66 4.67 8.46
CA GLY A 30 14.73 3.53 9.38
C GLY A 30 13.39 3.15 10.00
N GLU A 31 12.38 4.03 9.91
CA GLU A 31 11.01 3.78 10.34
C GLU A 31 10.44 2.54 9.62
N LYS A 32 9.61 1.79 10.33
CA LYS A 32 8.87 0.65 9.78
C LYS A 32 7.44 1.07 9.48
N VAL A 33 6.89 0.58 8.37
CA VAL A 33 5.50 0.79 7.98
C VAL A 33 4.82 -0.56 7.85
N ARG A 34 3.79 -0.81 8.66
CA ARG A 34 2.87 -1.94 8.52
C ARG A 34 1.72 -1.53 7.61
N LEU A 35 1.45 -2.35 6.61
CA LEU A 35 0.38 -2.12 5.64
C LEU A 35 -0.99 -2.35 6.28
N ILE A 36 -1.83 -1.32 6.28
CA ILE A 36 -3.19 -1.39 6.83
C ILE A 36 -4.03 -2.38 6.01
N GLY A 37 -4.82 -3.22 6.70
CA GLY A 37 -5.79 -4.12 6.08
C GLY A 37 -5.19 -5.35 5.39
N VAL A 38 -3.87 -5.57 5.48
CA VAL A 38 -3.18 -6.72 4.87
C VAL A 38 -2.73 -7.69 5.96
N GLU A 39 -3.33 -8.88 6.02
CA GLU A 39 -2.94 -9.95 6.93
C GLU A 39 -2.13 -11.04 6.20
N ILE A 40 -0.92 -11.30 6.67
CA ILE A 40 -0.05 -12.39 6.18
C ILE A 40 -0.25 -13.63 7.07
N PRO A 41 -0.38 -14.85 6.51
CA PRO A 41 -0.52 -16.06 7.30
C PRO A 41 0.52 -16.18 8.42
N GLN A 42 0.07 -16.50 9.64
CA GLN A 42 0.94 -16.68 10.81
C GLN A 42 0.86 -18.10 11.36
N ILE A 43 1.94 -18.54 12.00
CA ILE A 43 1.97 -19.84 12.68
C ILE A 43 1.13 -19.75 13.95
N ALA A 44 0.07 -20.55 14.02
CA ALA A 44 -0.79 -20.63 15.19
C ALA A 44 -0.39 -21.80 16.13
N PRO A 45 -0.70 -21.70 17.44
CA PRO A 45 -0.61 -22.83 18.36
C PRO A 45 -1.44 -24.03 17.86
N GLY A 46 -0.90 -25.24 18.02
CA GLY A 46 -1.59 -26.47 17.64
C GLY A 46 -1.36 -26.94 16.19
N MET A 47 -0.73 -26.13 15.34
CA MET A 47 -0.32 -26.57 13.99
C MET A 47 0.71 -27.70 14.05
N THR A 48 0.53 -28.69 13.19
CA THR A 48 1.50 -29.74 12.88
C THR A 48 2.75 -29.16 12.22
N GLN A 49 3.83 -29.94 12.18
CA GLN A 49 5.07 -29.50 11.51
C GLN A 49 4.87 -29.25 10.01
N GLN A 50 3.97 -30.00 9.37
CA GLN A 50 3.66 -29.84 7.95
C GLN A 50 2.90 -28.53 7.70
N GLU A 51 1.89 -28.22 8.51
CA GLU A 51 1.15 -26.95 8.40
C GLU A 51 2.07 -25.75 8.64
N LYS A 52 2.94 -25.82 9.65
CA LYS A 52 3.95 -24.77 9.91
C LYS A 52 4.86 -24.55 8.71
N ALA A 53 5.32 -25.63 8.08
CA ALA A 53 6.18 -25.53 6.90
C ALA A 53 5.45 -24.88 5.72
N GLU A 54 4.14 -25.11 5.58
CA GLU A 54 3.34 -24.47 4.55
C GLU A 54 3.13 -22.97 4.82
N VAL A 55 2.82 -22.59 6.08
CA VAL A 55 2.72 -21.18 6.47
C VAL A 55 4.02 -20.43 6.20
N VAL A 56 5.18 -21.03 6.53
CA VAL A 56 6.49 -20.41 6.24
C VAL A 56 6.68 -20.15 4.74
N LYS A 57 6.28 -21.10 3.88
CA LYS A 57 6.35 -20.89 2.42
C LYS A 57 5.43 -19.76 1.97
N GLN A 58 4.22 -19.67 2.52
CA GLN A 58 3.27 -18.59 2.22
C GLN A 58 3.83 -17.23 2.64
N GLN A 59 4.44 -17.14 3.83
CA GLN A 59 5.11 -15.93 4.31
C GLN A 59 6.28 -15.51 3.40
N GLN A 60 7.10 -16.48 2.96
CA GLN A 60 8.19 -16.23 2.02
C GLN A 60 7.67 -15.72 0.67
N ALA A 61 6.65 -16.37 0.11
CA ALA A 61 6.04 -15.96 -1.15
C ALA A 61 5.43 -14.55 -1.08
N ALA A 62 4.74 -14.21 0.00
CA ALA A 62 4.20 -12.87 0.21
C ALA A 62 5.30 -11.80 0.31
N THR A 63 6.40 -12.14 0.98
CA THR A 63 7.57 -11.25 1.10
C THR A 63 8.23 -11.04 -0.26
N GLU A 64 8.41 -12.10 -1.05
CA GLU A 64 9.00 -12.04 -2.38
C GLU A 64 8.14 -11.23 -3.35
N TYR A 65 6.82 -11.46 -3.34
CA TYR A 65 5.86 -10.69 -4.14
C TYR A 65 5.91 -9.19 -3.79
N THR A 66 5.82 -8.86 -2.51
CA THR A 66 5.88 -7.46 -2.06
C THR A 66 7.21 -6.82 -2.46
N ARG A 67 8.32 -7.55 -2.31
CA ARG A 67 9.66 -7.09 -2.71
C ARG A 67 9.75 -6.84 -4.22
N SER A 68 9.20 -7.72 -5.06
CA SER A 68 9.22 -7.51 -6.51
C SER A 68 8.40 -6.30 -6.95
N MET A 69 7.42 -5.87 -6.15
CA MET A 69 6.60 -4.71 -6.46
C MET A 69 7.27 -3.38 -6.09
N ILE A 70 7.84 -3.25 -4.88
CA ILE A 70 8.17 -1.93 -4.31
C ILE A 70 9.64 -1.72 -3.91
N SER A 71 10.46 -2.77 -3.88
CA SER A 71 11.82 -2.66 -3.34
C SER A 71 12.69 -1.71 -4.17
N GLY A 72 13.29 -0.72 -3.51
CA GLY A 72 14.13 0.30 -4.17
C GLY A 72 13.34 1.40 -4.85
N ALA A 73 12.05 1.53 -4.54
CA ALA A 73 11.16 2.45 -5.22
C ALA A 73 10.61 3.54 -4.29
N LYS A 74 9.85 4.48 -4.88
CA LYS A 74 9.16 5.54 -4.13
C LYS A 74 7.68 5.23 -4.02
N ALA A 75 7.09 5.53 -2.87
CA ALA A 75 5.68 5.37 -2.62
C ALA A 75 5.09 6.56 -1.86
N ASP A 76 3.82 6.84 -2.13
CA ASP A 76 3.01 7.72 -1.30
C ASP A 76 2.37 6.88 -0.17
N LEU A 77 2.41 7.41 1.04
CA LEU A 77 1.89 6.75 2.24
C LEU A 77 0.68 7.53 2.75
N GLN A 78 -0.48 6.90 2.65
CA GLN A 78 -1.72 7.45 3.17
C GLN A 78 -1.99 6.85 4.56
N PHE A 79 -2.01 7.70 5.58
CA PHE A 79 -2.33 7.33 6.95
C PHE A 79 -3.85 7.39 7.20
N ASP A 80 -4.32 6.58 8.13
CA ASP A 80 -5.71 6.56 8.60
C ASP A 80 -5.77 7.04 10.06
N SER A 81 -6.88 6.77 10.75
CA SER A 81 -7.23 7.26 12.08
C SER A 81 -6.17 6.99 13.15
N ARG A 82 -5.49 5.84 13.09
CA ARG A 82 -4.37 5.48 13.97
C ARG A 82 -3.07 5.43 13.19
N LEU A 83 -2.12 6.26 13.61
CA LEU A 83 -0.80 6.40 12.98
C LEU A 83 0.16 5.25 13.26
N ARG A 84 0.12 4.65 14.46
CA ARG A 84 1.08 3.62 14.88
C ARG A 84 0.42 2.43 15.56
N ASP A 85 1.00 1.24 15.37
CA ASP A 85 0.66 0.06 16.16
C ASP A 85 1.36 0.06 17.53
N GLU A 86 1.11 -0.98 18.33
CA GLU A 86 1.68 -1.13 19.68
C GLU A 86 3.20 -1.34 19.67
N GLU A 87 3.78 -1.80 18.56
CA GLU A 87 5.22 -1.97 18.37
C GLU A 87 5.90 -0.67 17.89
N GLY A 88 5.11 0.37 17.62
CA GLY A 88 5.58 1.66 17.14
C GLY A 88 5.77 1.75 15.62
N ASN A 89 5.36 0.73 14.86
CA ASN A 89 5.38 0.81 13.39
C ASN A 89 4.34 1.82 12.92
N LEU A 90 4.66 2.59 11.89
CA LEU A 90 3.68 3.42 11.19
C LEU A 90 2.64 2.51 10.52
N LEU A 91 1.38 2.96 10.46
CA LEU A 91 0.28 2.27 9.80
C LEU A 91 -0.14 3.08 8.58
N ALA A 92 0.04 2.51 7.37
CA ALA A 92 -0.32 3.21 6.14
C ALA A 92 -0.90 2.30 5.05
N TYR A 93 -1.69 2.91 4.19
CA TYR A 93 -1.95 2.46 2.83
C TYR A 93 -0.81 2.94 1.93
N CYS A 94 -0.32 2.07 1.05
CA CYS A 94 0.88 2.32 0.27
C CYS A 94 0.57 2.35 -1.23
N TRP A 95 0.88 3.48 -1.86
CA TRP A 95 0.71 3.71 -3.29
C TRP A 95 2.08 3.75 -3.96
N PHE A 96 2.40 2.67 -4.66
CA PHE A 96 3.67 2.52 -5.34
C PHE A 96 3.64 3.23 -6.71
N LEU A 97 4.67 4.03 -7.00
CA LEU A 97 4.81 4.77 -8.26
C LEU A 97 5.79 4.10 -9.22
N TYR A 98 5.33 3.77 -10.43
CA TYR A 98 6.22 3.27 -11.48
C TYR A 98 7.12 4.40 -12.02
N PRO A 99 8.44 4.18 -12.09
CA PRO A 99 9.33 5.09 -12.79
C PRO A 99 8.90 5.27 -14.25
N ARG A 100 8.92 6.50 -14.75
CA ARG A 100 8.46 6.85 -16.11
C ARG A 100 9.13 6.04 -17.24
N GLU A 101 10.37 5.61 -17.03
CA GLU A 101 11.14 4.84 -18.01
C GLU A 101 10.67 3.38 -18.12
N ASP A 102 10.04 2.86 -17.06
CA ASP A 102 9.56 1.47 -16.97
C ASP A 102 8.08 1.33 -17.37
N VAL A 103 7.38 2.45 -17.54
CA VAL A 103 5.95 2.50 -17.89
C VAL A 103 5.63 1.75 -19.18
N ARG A 104 6.53 1.75 -20.18
CA ARG A 104 6.28 1.06 -21.45
C ARG A 104 6.30 -0.46 -21.29
N GLU A 105 7.08 -0.98 -20.34
CA GLU A 105 7.13 -2.40 -19.97
C GLU A 105 5.99 -2.75 -19.00
N ALA A 106 5.65 -1.85 -18.07
CA ALA A 106 4.50 -1.98 -17.17
C ALA A 106 3.16 -1.96 -17.93
N LEU A 107 3.04 -1.22 -19.04
CA LEU A 107 1.84 -1.25 -19.90
C LEU A 107 1.66 -2.57 -20.67
N GLU A 108 2.74 -3.31 -20.90
CA GLU A 108 2.68 -4.68 -21.46
C GLU A 108 2.28 -5.70 -20.37
N PHE A 109 2.67 -5.47 -19.12
CA PHE A 109 2.20 -6.18 -17.93
C PHE A 109 0.90 -5.56 -17.40
N LYS A 110 -0.25 -5.93 -17.99
CA LYS A 110 -1.58 -5.59 -17.45
C LYS A 110 -1.76 -6.15 -16.03
N ASP A 111 -1.27 -5.44 -15.03
CA ASP A 111 -1.73 -5.60 -13.66
C ASP A 111 -3.07 -4.86 -13.56
N GLU A 112 -4.11 -5.58 -13.13
CA GLU A 112 -5.51 -5.13 -13.10
C GLU A 112 -5.72 -3.91 -12.16
N PHE A 113 -4.73 -3.60 -11.33
CA PHE A 113 -4.72 -2.50 -10.36
C PHE A 113 -3.78 -1.34 -10.72
N MET A 114 -3.18 -1.36 -11.92
CA MET A 114 -2.44 -0.20 -12.40
C MET A 114 -3.44 0.89 -12.77
N ILE A 115 -3.44 1.97 -11.99
CA ILE A 115 -4.29 3.12 -12.22
C ILE A 115 -3.41 4.21 -12.83
N GLU A 116 -3.86 4.72 -13.96
CA GLU A 116 -3.30 5.94 -14.54
C GLU A 116 -3.76 7.13 -13.68
N GLN A 117 -2.83 7.74 -12.97
CA GLN A 117 -3.03 9.05 -12.37
C GLN A 117 -2.48 10.12 -13.31
N ILE A 118 -3.33 11.07 -13.68
CA ILE A 118 -2.91 12.29 -14.35
C ILE A 118 -2.59 13.29 -13.24
N ILE A 119 -1.31 13.63 -13.06
CA ILE A 119 -0.95 14.77 -12.21
C ILE A 119 -1.16 16.04 -13.05
N GLU A 120 -2.25 16.75 -12.76
CA GLU A 120 -2.76 17.87 -13.57
C GLU A 120 -1.73 19.00 -13.76
N ASP A 121 -0.81 19.20 -12.82
CA ASP A 121 0.10 20.35 -12.83
C ASP A 121 1.18 20.32 -13.93
N TRP A 122 1.45 19.16 -14.55
CA TRP A 122 2.50 19.05 -15.59
C TRP A 122 2.09 18.26 -16.83
N GLY A 123 0.86 17.74 -16.90
CA GLY A 123 0.44 16.85 -18.00
C GLY A 123 1.23 15.54 -18.03
N GLU A 124 1.77 15.11 -16.88
CA GLU A 124 2.60 13.92 -16.76
C GLU A 124 1.76 12.75 -16.24
N HIS A 125 1.73 11.67 -17.02
CA HIS A 125 1.09 10.42 -16.63
C HIS A 125 1.97 9.72 -15.60
N GLN A 126 1.44 9.46 -14.41
CA GLN A 126 2.06 8.60 -13.42
C GLN A 126 1.19 7.37 -13.22
N TYR A 127 1.80 6.19 -13.31
CA TYR A 127 1.11 4.94 -13.03
C TYR A 127 1.37 4.60 -11.58
N VAL A 128 0.29 4.34 -10.85
CA VAL A 128 0.36 3.90 -9.45
C VAL A 128 -0.29 2.53 -9.29
N THR A 129 0.26 1.74 -8.37
CA THR A 129 -0.40 0.53 -7.86
C THR A 129 -0.69 0.72 -6.38
N PHE A 130 -1.92 0.43 -5.98
CA PHE A 130 -2.27 0.32 -4.57
C PHE A 130 -1.73 -1.01 -4.02
N LEU A 131 -0.57 -0.96 -3.36
CA LEU A 131 0.19 -2.15 -2.96
C LEU A 131 -0.63 -3.06 -2.03
N ASN A 132 -1.36 -2.49 -1.06
CA ASN A 132 -2.16 -3.27 -0.11
C ASN A 132 -3.19 -4.16 -0.84
N ALA A 133 -3.91 -3.58 -1.80
CA ALA A 133 -4.87 -4.30 -2.63
C ALA A 133 -4.21 -5.35 -3.52
N ALA A 134 -3.06 -5.02 -4.13
CA ALA A 134 -2.33 -5.93 -5.00
C ALA A 134 -1.86 -7.20 -4.27
N ILE A 135 -1.37 -7.06 -3.02
CA ILE A 135 -0.96 -8.23 -2.21
C ILE A 135 -2.17 -9.13 -1.91
N ILE A 136 -3.32 -8.55 -1.54
CA ILE A 136 -4.54 -9.34 -1.28
C ILE A 136 -5.03 -10.04 -2.55
N LYS A 137 -5.10 -9.32 -3.67
CA LYS A 137 -5.55 -9.88 -4.95
C LYS A 137 -4.69 -11.06 -5.40
N SER A 138 -3.37 -10.97 -5.22
CA SER A 138 -2.43 -12.02 -5.61
C SER A 138 -2.63 -13.33 -4.84
N GLY A 139 -3.42 -13.32 -3.77
CA GLY A 139 -3.65 -14.48 -2.90
C GLY A 139 -2.55 -14.67 -1.84
N HIS A 140 -1.63 -13.70 -1.70
CA HIS A 140 -0.57 -13.73 -0.71
C HIS A 140 -0.97 -13.17 0.67
N ALA A 141 -2.13 -12.52 0.76
CA ALA A 141 -2.69 -11.98 2.00
C ALA A 141 -4.22 -12.10 2.03
N THR A 142 -4.77 -12.03 3.25
CA THR A 142 -6.20 -11.86 3.48
C THR A 142 -6.51 -10.46 4.02
N PRO A 143 -7.74 -9.94 3.88
CA PRO A 143 -8.13 -8.70 4.54
C PRO A 143 -7.98 -8.80 6.06
N LEU A 144 -7.24 -7.88 6.68
CA LEU A 144 -7.22 -7.71 8.12
C LEU A 144 -8.45 -6.92 8.56
N ASN A 145 -9.18 -7.44 9.56
CA ASN A 145 -10.30 -6.73 10.17
C ASN A 145 -9.80 -5.79 11.27
N ASP A 146 -9.31 -4.61 10.87
CA ASP A 146 -8.99 -3.49 11.76
C ASP A 146 -10.30 -2.75 12.12
N GLU A 147 -10.51 -2.38 13.38
CA GLU A 147 -11.71 -1.64 13.80
C GLU A 147 -11.55 -0.12 13.67
N ILE A 148 -10.32 0.36 13.48
CA ILE A 148 -9.94 1.77 13.53
C ILE A 148 -9.54 2.26 12.14
N ASN A 149 -8.63 1.55 11.48
CA ASN A 149 -8.13 1.93 10.15
C ASN A 149 -8.89 1.17 9.07
N VAL A 150 -10.02 1.72 8.64
CA VAL A 150 -11.05 1.01 7.85
C VAL A 150 -11.35 1.64 6.49
N GLU A 151 -10.67 2.72 6.10
CA GLU A 151 -10.97 3.48 4.87
C GLU A 151 -11.12 2.57 3.62
N HIS A 152 -10.24 1.57 3.46
CA HIS A 152 -10.25 0.65 2.31
C HIS A 152 -10.77 -0.76 2.63
N ALA A 153 -11.33 -1.00 3.82
CA ALA A 153 -11.74 -2.34 4.26
C ALA A 153 -12.80 -2.99 3.35
N ALA A 154 -13.75 -2.21 2.83
CA ALA A 154 -14.75 -2.71 1.89
C ALA A 154 -14.12 -3.18 0.57
N LEU A 155 -13.17 -2.41 0.04
CA LEU A 155 -12.43 -2.76 -1.17
C LEU A 155 -11.66 -4.08 -0.98
N PHE A 156 -10.92 -4.22 0.12
CA PHE A 156 -10.14 -5.42 0.41
C PHE A 156 -11.02 -6.66 0.49
N ASN A 157 -12.19 -6.56 1.13
CA ASN A 157 -13.16 -7.64 1.18
C ASN A 157 -13.71 -8.01 -0.20
N SER A 158 -14.10 -7.04 -1.02
CA SER A 158 -14.60 -7.33 -2.37
C SER A 158 -13.54 -7.95 -3.28
N ILE A 159 -12.29 -7.47 -3.20
CA ILE A 159 -11.15 -8.06 -3.93
C ILE A 159 -10.94 -9.52 -3.54
N TYR A 160 -10.91 -9.80 -2.23
CA TYR A 160 -10.66 -11.13 -1.71
C TYR A 160 -11.73 -12.15 -2.13
N HIS A 161 -13.00 -11.72 -2.21
CA HIS A 161 -14.10 -12.58 -2.64
C HIS A 161 -14.34 -12.60 -4.16
N ASN A 162 -13.47 -11.94 -4.95
CA ASN A 162 -13.63 -11.77 -6.40
C ASN A 162 -14.99 -11.18 -6.80
N GLU A 163 -15.50 -10.26 -6.00
CA GLU A 163 -16.70 -9.50 -6.33
C GLU A 163 -16.39 -8.42 -7.37
N ILE A 164 -17.43 -7.86 -8.01
CA ILE A 164 -17.26 -6.71 -8.91
C ILE A 164 -16.62 -5.58 -8.10
N ILE A 165 -15.40 -5.21 -8.48
CA ILE A 165 -14.66 -4.12 -7.83
C ILE A 165 -15.44 -2.83 -8.08
N PRO A 166 -15.91 -2.11 -7.03
CA PRO A 166 -16.51 -0.80 -7.23
C PRO A 166 -15.51 0.10 -7.93
N THR A 167 -15.96 0.88 -8.92
CA THR A 167 -15.09 1.76 -9.72
C THR A 167 -14.20 2.58 -8.80
N PHE A 168 -12.91 2.28 -8.82
CA PHE A 168 -11.95 2.92 -7.96
C PHE A 168 -11.66 4.32 -8.50
N GLN A 169 -12.28 5.33 -7.89
CA GLN A 169 -11.95 6.73 -8.14
C GLN A 169 -10.84 7.09 -7.16
N VAL A 170 -9.59 7.18 -7.65
CA VAL A 170 -8.54 7.79 -6.84
C VAL A 170 -8.88 9.26 -6.73
N GLN A 171 -9.40 9.69 -5.59
CA GLN A 171 -9.40 11.10 -5.26
C GLN A 171 -7.96 11.48 -4.95
N ALA A 172 -7.25 12.03 -5.93
CA ALA A 172 -5.97 12.68 -5.73
C ALA A 172 -6.16 13.96 -4.91
N THR A 173 -6.49 13.83 -3.63
CA THR A 173 -6.52 14.95 -2.67
C THR A 173 -6.35 14.40 -1.27
N ALA A 174 -5.12 14.07 -0.90
CA ALA A 174 -4.73 14.06 0.51
C ALA A 174 -4.46 15.52 0.92
N GLN A 175 -5.47 16.22 1.44
CA GLN A 175 -5.19 17.35 2.33
C GLN A 175 -4.75 16.76 3.67
N VAL A 176 -3.44 16.64 3.87
CA VAL A 176 -2.90 16.34 5.20
C VAL A 176 -3.09 17.57 6.07
N ASP A 177 -3.93 17.43 7.11
CA ASP A 177 -4.11 18.46 8.14
C ASP A 177 -2.88 18.47 9.07
N LEU A 178 -1.96 19.38 8.78
CA LEU A 178 -0.74 19.59 9.58
C LEU A 178 -1.03 20.08 11.02
N SER A 179 -2.27 20.43 11.37
CA SER A 179 -2.60 20.86 12.74
C SER A 179 -2.56 19.73 13.78
N LYS A 180 -2.37 18.47 13.34
CA LYS A 180 -2.32 17.29 14.23
C LYS A 180 -0.91 16.73 14.50
N ILE A 181 0.15 17.34 13.95
CA ILE A 181 1.55 16.85 14.10
C ILE A 181 2.32 17.60 15.20
N GLU A 182 1.75 18.64 15.82
CA GLU A 182 2.37 19.31 16.97
C GLU A 182 1.48 19.22 18.21
N GLN A 183 1.53 18.10 18.95
CA GLN A 183 1.39 18.03 20.41
C GLN A 183 2.20 16.87 21.00
#